data_AF-A0A972ZNF5-F1
#
_entry.id   AF-A0A972ZNF5-F1
#
_cell.length_a   1.000
_cell.length_b   1.000
_cell.length_c   1.000
_cell.angle_alpha   90.00
_cell.angle_beta   90.00
_cell.angle_gamma   90.00
#
_symmetry.space_group_name_H-M   'P 1'
#
loop_
_entity.id
_entity.type
_entity.pdbx_description
1 polymer ?
#
loop_
_entity_poly.entity_id
_entity_poly.type
_entity_poly.pdbx_seq_one_letter_code
_entity_poly.pdbx_strand_id
1 'polypeptide(L)'
;DGEGEWQDWLVDETESQETRLAESEELGQRRALLQNGLSHLNERERHILTKRQLSEEPMTLEQLSQEYGISRERVRQIEVRAFEKLQKSMKAEAVEARLID
;
A
#
# COMPACT_ATOMS: atom_id res chain seq x y z
N ASP A 1 3.75 11.30 17.61
CA ASP A 1 3.68 12.36 16.58
C ASP A 1 4.09 11.84 15.21
N GLY A 2 3.14 11.29 14.46
CA GLY A 2 3.41 10.83 13.08
C GLY A 2 2.50 9.73 12.54
N GLU A 3 1.50 9.28 13.31
CA GLU A 3 0.60 8.18 12.93
C GLU A 3 -0.68 8.68 12.19
N GLY A 4 -0.94 9.99 12.22
CA GLY A 4 -2.17 10.59 11.67
C GLY A 4 -2.10 11.14 10.25
N GLU A 5 -0.90 11.32 9.67
CA GLU A 5 -0.77 11.98 8.35
C GLU A 5 -0.96 11.05 7.15
N TRP A 6 -0.91 9.73 7.37
CA TRP A 6 -0.95 8.76 6.26
C TRP A 6 -2.39 8.45 5.82
N GLN A 7 -3.38 8.64 6.70
CA GLN A 7 -4.80 8.46 6.36
C GLN A 7 -5.35 9.62 5.52
N ASP A 8 -4.73 10.80 5.60
CA ASP A 8 -5.16 12.01 4.89
C ASP A 8 -4.80 11.99 3.39
N TRP A 9 -3.80 11.19 3.00
CA TRP A 9 -3.41 11.02 1.59
C TRP A 9 -4.28 10.03 0.79
N LEU A 10 -5.22 9.36 1.45
CA LEU A 10 -6.11 8.32 0.90
C LEU A 10 -7.59 8.69 1.03
N VAL A 11 -7.91 9.96 1.24
CA VAL A 11 -9.29 10.44 1.13
C VAL A 11 -9.60 10.67 -0.34
N ASP A 12 -10.49 9.84 -0.85
CA ASP A 12 -11.05 9.93 -2.19
C ASP A 12 -12.37 10.71 -2.12
N GLU A 13 -12.40 11.90 -2.71
CA GLU A 13 -13.50 12.87 -2.65
C GLU A 13 -14.58 12.62 -3.72
N THR A 14 -15.15 11.41 -3.80
CA THR A 14 -16.27 11.17 -4.73
C THR A 14 -17.51 10.60 -4.02
N GLU A 15 -18.34 11.49 -3.48
CA GLU A 15 -19.72 11.16 -3.07
C GLU A 15 -20.70 11.38 -4.24
N SER A 16 -21.39 10.32 -4.71
CA SER A 16 -22.79 10.39 -5.17
C SER A 16 -23.38 9.03 -5.57
N GLN A 17 -24.68 8.83 -5.26
CA GLN A 17 -25.52 7.63 -5.22
C GLN A 17 -25.78 6.83 -6.54
N GLU A 18 -25.07 7.09 -7.65
CA GLU A 18 -25.01 6.16 -8.82
C GLU A 18 -24.02 4.99 -8.60
N THR A 19 -23.63 4.81 -7.35
CA THR A 19 -22.30 4.42 -6.90
C THR A 19 -22.08 2.92 -6.89
N ARG A 20 -23.08 2.05 -6.72
CA ARG A 20 -22.78 0.64 -6.31
C ARG A 20 -22.17 -0.25 -7.40
N LEU A 21 -22.55 -0.05 -8.67
CA LEU A 21 -21.93 -0.79 -9.78
C LEU A 21 -20.57 -0.18 -10.14
N ALA A 22 -20.51 1.16 -10.20
CA ALA A 22 -19.28 1.91 -10.39
C ALA A 22 -18.25 1.63 -9.27
N GLU A 23 -18.68 1.56 -8.02
CA GLU A 23 -17.91 1.18 -6.82
C GLU A 23 -17.37 -0.23 -6.95
N SER A 24 -18.17 -1.19 -7.42
CA SER A 24 -17.69 -2.56 -7.60
C SER A 24 -16.63 -2.65 -8.69
N GLU A 25 -16.81 -1.93 -9.79
CA GLU A 25 -15.84 -1.88 -10.89
C GLU A 25 -14.57 -1.12 -10.49
N GLU A 26 -14.72 0.02 -9.83
CA GLU A 26 -13.65 0.85 -9.31
C GLU A 26 -12.85 0.12 -8.23
N LEU A 27 -13.52 -0.52 -7.28
CA LEU A 27 -12.87 -1.31 -6.22
C LEU A 27 -12.15 -2.52 -6.83
N GLY A 28 -12.71 -3.12 -7.89
CA GLY A 28 -12.03 -4.13 -8.70
C GLY A 28 -10.76 -3.61 -9.35
N GLN A 29 -10.81 -2.44 -9.98
CA GLN A 29 -9.67 -1.78 -10.62
C GLN A 29 -8.59 -1.37 -9.61
N ARG A 30 -8.97 -0.73 -8.50
CA ARG A 30 -8.05 -0.37 -7.39
C ARG A 30 -7.36 -1.61 -6.82
N ARG A 31 -8.11 -2.70 -6.65
CA ARG A 31 -7.55 -3.97 -6.16
C ARG A 31 -6.58 -4.59 -7.16
N ALA A 32 -6.86 -4.49 -8.46
CA ALA A 32 -5.95 -4.95 -9.52
C ALA A 32 -4.65 -4.13 -9.53
N LEU A 33 -4.74 -2.80 -9.46
CA LEU A 33 -3.58 -1.90 -9.35
C LEU A 33 -2.73 -2.19 -8.12
N LEU A 34 -3.38 -2.42 -6.97
CA LEU A 34 -2.68 -2.82 -5.75
C LEU A 34 -1.97 -4.17 -5.92
N GLN A 35 -2.64 -5.18 -6.47
CA GLN A 35 -2.04 -6.51 -6.68
C GLN A 35 -0.84 -6.46 -7.63
N ASN A 36 -0.95 -5.73 -8.74
CA ASN A 36 0.14 -5.53 -9.67
C ASN A 36 1.28 -4.75 -9.03
N GLY A 37 0.99 -3.66 -8.31
CA GLY A 37 1.98 -2.90 -7.56
C GLY A 37 2.74 -3.75 -6.53
N LEU A 38 2.04 -4.63 -5.81
CA LEU A 38 2.64 -5.59 -4.87
C LEU A 38 3.52 -6.64 -5.57
N SER A 39 3.27 -6.96 -6.84
CA SER A 39 4.09 -7.90 -7.61
C SER A 39 5.48 -7.36 -7.95
N HIS A 40 5.65 -6.03 -7.99
CA HIS A 40 6.93 -5.36 -8.20
C HIS A 40 7.82 -5.33 -6.96
N LEU A 41 7.27 -5.68 -5.79
CA LEU A 41 8.02 -5.78 -4.54
C LEU A 41 8.68 -7.15 -4.42
N ASN A 42 9.90 -7.18 -3.88
CA ASN A 42 10.48 -8.47 -3.51
C ASN A 42 9.73 -9.10 -2.32
N GLU A 43 9.94 -10.39 -2.09
CA GLU A 43 9.22 -11.14 -1.04
C GLU A 43 9.33 -10.48 0.35
N ARG A 44 10.51 -9.97 0.69
CA ARG A 44 10.77 -9.34 1.99
C ARG A 44 10.07 -7.99 2.13
N GLU A 45 10.14 -7.16 1.09
CA GLU A 45 9.43 -5.87 1.00
C GLU A 45 7.92 -6.08 1.10
N ARG A 46 7.39 -7.02 0.31
CA ARG A 46 5.97 -7.38 0.31
C ARG A 46 5.53 -7.90 1.68
N HIS A 47 6.31 -8.79 2.31
CA HIS A 47 5.96 -9.34 3.61
C HIS A 47 5.92 -8.25 4.70
N ILE A 48 6.96 -7.40 4.78
CA ILE A 48 7.01 -6.30 5.76
C ILE A 48 5.85 -5.33 5.55
N LEU A 49 5.59 -4.91 4.31
CA LEU A 49 4.50 -3.98 4.00
C LEU A 49 3.12 -4.59 4.33
N THR A 50 2.90 -5.85 3.92
CA THR A 50 1.62 -6.55 4.16
C THR A 50 1.35 -6.73 5.65
N LYS A 51 2.35 -7.21 6.40
CA LYS A 51 2.21 -7.45 7.84
C LYS A 51 2.03 -6.18 8.66
N ARG A 52 2.47 -5.03 8.16
CA ARG A 52 2.36 -3.75 8.89
C ARG A 52 1.14 -2.93 8.52
N GLN A 53 0.71 -2.99 7.26
CA GLN A 53 -0.31 -2.08 6.71
C GLN A 53 -1.58 -2.77 6.22
N LEU A 54 -1.51 -4.05 5.83
CA LEU A 54 -2.61 -4.77 5.17
C LEU A 54 -3.13 -5.97 5.99
N SER A 55 -2.58 -6.17 7.19
CA SER A 55 -2.94 -7.26 8.10
C SER A 55 -3.93 -6.76 9.14
N GLU A 56 -4.96 -7.56 9.46
CA GLU A 56 -5.91 -7.25 10.54
C GLU A 56 -5.21 -7.10 11.89
N GLU A 57 -4.14 -7.87 12.09
CA GLU A 57 -3.23 -7.75 13.23
C GLU A 57 -1.86 -7.26 12.72
N PRO A 58 -1.58 -5.94 12.80
CA PRO A 58 -0.33 -5.39 12.29
C PRO A 58 0.85 -5.75 13.19
N MET A 59 1.94 -6.23 12.57
CA MET A 59 3.18 -6.54 13.29
C MET A 59 3.97 -5.27 13.60
N THR A 60 4.55 -5.22 14.79
CA THR A 60 5.45 -4.13 15.19
C THR A 60 6.81 -4.24 14.48
N LEU A 61 7.55 -3.12 14.43
CA LEU A 61 8.94 -3.13 13.92
C LEU A 61 9.81 -4.10 14.72
N GLU A 62 9.52 -4.28 16.00
CA GLU A 62 10.27 -5.14 16.89
C GLU A 62 10.08 -6.62 16.56
N GLN A 63 8.83 -7.05 16.34
CA GLN A 63 8.53 -8.42 15.92
C GLN A 63 9.21 -8.78 14.59
N LEU A 64 9.12 -7.88 13.59
CA LEU A 64 9.77 -8.07 12.30
C LEU A 64 11.30 -8.00 12.39
N SER A 65 11.84 -7.18 13.30
CA SER A 65 13.28 -7.10 13.54
C SER A 65 13.83 -8.42 14.07
N GLN A 66 13.08 -9.07 14.96
CA GLN A 66 13.41 -10.39 15.52
C GLN A 66 13.28 -11.49 14.45
N GLU A 67 12.19 -11.48 13.67
CA GLU A 67 11.95 -12.47 12.61
C GLU A 67 13.07 -12.47 11.55
N TYR A 68 13.49 -11.28 11.12
CA TYR A 68 14.50 -11.14 10.06
C TYR A 68 15.94 -11.01 10.57
N GLY A 69 16.16 -10.99 11.89
CA GLY A 69 17.48 -10.80 12.50
C GLY A 69 18.17 -9.49 12.11
N ILE A 70 17.42 -8.41 11.94
CA ILE A 70 17.95 -7.07 11.58
C ILE A 70 17.49 -6.02 12.57
N SER A 71 18.08 -4.82 12.54
CA SER A 71 17.64 -3.72 13.41
C SER A 71 16.25 -3.21 13.04
N ARG A 72 15.54 -2.64 14.02
CA ARG A 72 14.24 -1.96 13.82
C ARG A 72 14.32 -0.87 12.75
N GLU A 73 15.38 -0.07 12.76
CA GLU A 73 15.57 0.97 11.75
C GLU A 73 15.76 0.36 10.35
N ARG A 74 16.42 -0.79 10.25
CA ARG A 74 16.54 -1.47 8.96
C ARG A 74 15.19 -1.98 8.45
N VAL A 75 14.31 -2.47 9.32
CA VAL A 75 12.93 -2.83 8.95
C VAL A 75 12.18 -1.60 8.45
N ARG A 76 12.27 -0.48 9.17
CA ARG A 76 11.66 0.81 8.79
C ARG A 76 12.14 1.28 7.41
N GLN A 77 13.44 1.20 7.13
CA GLN A 77 13.98 1.56 5.82
C GLN A 77 13.44 0.67 4.69
N ILE A 78 13.27 -0.63 4.95
CA ILE A 78 12.70 -1.54 3.95
C ILE A 78 11.22 -1.22 3.73
N GLU A 79 10.46 -0.96 4.79
CA GLU A 79 9.06 -0.54 4.72
C GLU A 79 8.89 0.73 3.86
N VAL A 80 9.65 1.79 4.14
CA VAL A 80 9.58 3.05 3.40
C VAL A 80 9.90 2.84 1.93
N ARG A 81 10.98 2.10 1.62
CA ARG A 81 11.36 1.80 0.22
C ARG A 81 10.32 0.95 -0.50
N ALA A 82 9.71 -0.01 0.19
CA ALA A 82 8.63 -0.83 -0.36
C ALA A 82 7.41 0.04 -0.68
N PHE A 83 7.06 0.97 0.22
CA PHE A 83 5.96 1.89 0.02
C PHE A 83 6.20 2.84 -1.17
N GLU A 84 7.39 3.45 -1.26
CA GLU A 84 7.77 4.30 -2.40
C GLU A 84 7.69 3.56 -3.74
N LYS A 85 8.16 2.31 -3.79
CA LYS A 85 8.04 1.45 -4.98
C LYS A 85 6.59 1.14 -5.33
N LEU A 86 5.77 0.81 -4.33
CA LEU A 86 4.34 0.56 -4.54
C LEU A 86 3.65 1.80 -5.10
N GLN A 87 3.86 2.96 -4.46
CA GLN A 87 3.27 4.23 -4.89
C GLN A 87 3.69 4.58 -6.33
N LYS A 88 4.96 4.41 -6.68
CA LYS A 88 5.46 4.66 -8.03
C LYS A 88 4.82 3.72 -9.06
N SER A 89 4.69 2.44 -8.73
CA SER A 89 4.09 1.44 -9.62
C SER A 89 2.61 1.71 -9.83
N MET A 90 1.86 1.97 -8.74
CA MET A 90 0.44 2.31 -8.83
C MET A 90 0.20 3.60 -9.62
N LYS A 91 1.02 4.65 -9.43
CA LYS A 91 0.92 5.88 -10.24
C LYS A 91 1.18 5.62 -11.72
N ALA A 92 2.20 4.83 -12.05
CA ALA A 92 2.51 4.49 -13.44
C ALA A 92 1.36 3.70 -14.10
N GLU A 93 0.83 2.70 -13.41
CA GLU A 93 -0.28 1.88 -13.90
C GLU A 93 -1.59 2.69 -14.00
N ALA A 94 -1.84 3.60 -13.06
CA ALA A 94 -3.03 4.45 -13.10
C ALA A 94 -2.98 5.46 -14.26
N VAL A 95 -1.80 5.99 -14.59
CA VAL A 95 -1.59 6.83 -15.80
C VAL A 95 -1.78 5.99 -17.07
N GLU A 96 -1.27 4.76 -17.12
CA GLU A 96 -1.47 3.85 -18.25
C GLU A 96 -2.96 3.50 -18.44
N ALA A 97 -3.68 3.29 -17.34
CA ALA A 97 -5.11 3.04 -17.33
C ALA A 97 -5.98 4.29 -17.59
N ARG A 98 -5.36 5.48 -17.76
CA ARG A 98 -6.05 6.79 -17.89
C ARG A 98 -7.00 7.09 -16.73
N LEU A 99 -6.66 6.63 -15.53
CA LEU A 99 -7.42 6.88 -14.32
C LEU A 99 -7.02 8.21 -13.65
N ILE A 100 -5.86 8.77 -14.04
CA ILE A 100 -5.31 10.01 -13.50
C ILE A 100 -4.69 10.79 -14.67
N ASP A 101 -5.04 12.07 -14.81
CA ASP A 101 -4.49 13.02 -15.79
C ASP A 101 -3.16 13.66 -15.34
#